data_AF-A0A7V1LGV7-F1
#
_entry.id   AF-A0A7V1LGV7-F1
#
_cell.length_a   1.000
_cell.length_b   1.000
_cell.length_c   1.000
_cell.angle_alpha   90.00
_cell.angle_beta   90.00
_cell.angle_gamma   90.00
#
_symmetry.space_group_name_H-M   'P 1'
#
loop_
_entity.id
_entity.type
_entity.pdbx_description
1 polymer ?
#
loop_
_entity_poly.entity_id
_entity_poly.type
_entity_poly.pdbx_seq_one_letter_code
_entity_poly.pdbx_strand_id
1 'polypeptide(L)' 'MNIIIYGTKKCNDTKKAQRFFKERNIPFHFRDLAEKGLAKGELNNIASKIQIEDLIDKEG' A
#
# COMPACT_ATOMS: atom_id res chain seq x y z
N MET A 1 -9.99 10.19 9.04
CA MET A 1 -8.64 9.81 8.58
C MET A 1 -8.81 8.95 7.33
N ASN A 2 -8.17 9.30 6.21
CA ASN A 2 -8.31 8.55 4.95
C ASN A 2 -7.11 7.62 4.80
N ILE A 3 -7.28 6.33 5.07
CA ILE A 3 -6.22 5.32 4.97
C ILE A 3 -6.38 4.56 3.66
N ILE A 4 -5.28 4.46 2.91
CA ILE A 4 -5.19 3.64 1.71
C ILE A 4 -4.06 2.63 1.91
N ILE A 5 -4.37 1.36 1.70
CA ILE A 5 -3.40 0.26 1.72
C ILE A 5 -3.12 -0.11 0.27
N TYR A 6 -1.88 0.10 -0.16
CA TYR A 6 -1.36 -0.41 -1.42
C TYR A 6 -0.65 -1.73 -1.15
N GLY A 7 -0.92 -2.74 -1.96
CA GLY A 7 -0.29 -4.05 -1.82
C GLY A 7 -0.88 -5.04 -2.81
N THR A 8 -0.68 -6.34 -2.58
CA THR A 8 -1.28 -7.38 -3.43
C THR A 8 -2.06 -8.37 -2.59
N LYS A 9 -3.12 -8.98 -3.15
CA LYS A 9 -3.90 -10.00 -2.43
C LYS A 9 -3.09 -11.26 -2.10
N LYS A 10 -2.00 -11.52 -2.83
CA LYS A 10 -1.13 -12.68 -2.60
C LYS A 10 -0.13 -12.45 -1.47
N CYS A 11 0.21 -11.21 -1.14
CA CYS A 11 1.17 -10.88 -0.08
C CYS A 11 0.56 -11.07 1.32
N ASN A 12 1.23 -11.86 2.16
CA ASN A 12 0.77 -12.13 3.52
C ASN A 12 0.87 -10.87 4.42
N ASP A 13 1.86 -10.01 4.22
CA ASP A 13 1.98 -8.78 5.02
C ASP A 13 0.91 -7.75 4.64
N THR A 14 0.51 -7.69 3.37
CA THR A 14 -0.68 -6.93 2.96
C THR A 14 -1.94 -7.44 3.67
N LYS A 15 -2.13 -8.77 3.79
CA LYS A 15 -3.26 -9.34 4.54
C LYS A 15 -3.20 -9.00 6.03
N LYS A 16 -2.01 -9.07 6.65
CA LYS A 16 -1.80 -8.67 8.05
C LYS A 16 -2.16 -7.20 8.27
N ALA A 17 -1.72 -6.30 7.37
CA ALA A 17 -2.05 -4.88 7.44
C ALA A 17 -3.57 -4.65 7.35
N GLN A 18 -4.25 -5.26 6.38
CA GLN A 18 -5.72 -5.16 6.28
C GLN A 18 -6.40 -5.68 7.56
N ARG A 19 -5.96 -6.82 8.09
CA ARG A 19 -6.51 -7.40 9.34
C ARG A 19 -6.33 -6.45 10.52
N PHE A 20 -5.17 -5.84 10.67
CA PHE A 20 -4.87 -4.89 11.74
C PHE A 20 -5.91 -3.75 11.81
N PHE A 21 -6.25 -3.14 10.66
CA PHE A 21 -7.24 -2.07 10.59
C PHE A 21 -8.67 -2.59 10.72
N LYS A 22 -9.01 -3.75 10.10
CA LYS A 22 -10.34 -4.38 10.24
C LYS A 22 -10.68 -4.69 11.70
N GLU A 23 -9.77 -5.31 12.44
CA GLU A 23 -9.97 -5.69 13.85
C GLU A 23 -10.15 -4.48 14.77
N ARG A 24 -9.70 -3.30 14.35
CA ARG A 24 -9.85 -2.04 15.10
C ARG A 24 -11.04 -1.20 14.63
N ASN A 25 -11.86 -1.72 13.71
CA ASN A 25 -12.96 -0.99 13.07
C ASN A 25 -12.51 0.33 12.41
N ILE A 26 -11.29 0.37 11.88
CA ILE A 26 -10.75 1.54 11.19
C ILE A 26 -11.02 1.36 9.67
N PRO A 27 -11.79 2.26 9.03
CA PRO A 27 -12.05 2.16 7.60
C PRO A 27 -10.79 2.45 6.78
N PHE A 28 -10.60 1.69 5.72
CA PHE A 28 -9.52 1.87 4.76
C PHE A 28 -9.96 1.49 3.36
N HIS A 29 -9.28 2.04 2.36
CA HIS A 29 -9.36 1.60 0.97
C HIS A 29 -8.20 0.67 0.65
N PHE A 30 -8.47 -0.43 -0.05
CA PHE A 30 -7.41 -1.31 -0.54
C PHE A 30 -7.23 -1.12 -2.05
N ARG A 31 -5.98 -0.95 -2.48
CA ARG A 31 -5.58 -0.86 -3.88
C ARG A 31 -4.66 -2.02 -4.21
N ASP A 32 -5.13 -2.91 -5.08
CA ASP A 32 -4.35 -4.06 -5.54
C ASP A 32 -3.39 -3.65 -6.66
N LEU A 33 -2.11 -3.61 -6.35
CA LEU A 33 -1.04 -3.27 -7.29
C LEU A 33 -0.88 -4.32 -8.40
N ALA A 34 -1.37 -5.55 -8.20
CA ALA A 34 -1.36 -6.58 -9.24
C ALA A 34 -2.47 -6.38 -10.29
N GLU A 35 -3.58 -5.74 -9.92
CA GLU A 35 -4.67 -5.41 -10.84
C GLU A 35 -4.43 -4.07 -11.54
N LYS A 36 -3.95 -3.08 -10.79
CA LYS A 36 -3.65 -1.75 -11.29
C LYS A 36 -2.49 -1.13 -10.53
N GLY A 37 -1.41 -0.82 -11.27
CA GLY A 37 -0.27 -0.09 -10.73
C GLY A 37 -0.63 1.32 -10.26
N LEU A 38 0.31 1.96 -9.56
CA LEU A 38 0.14 3.32 -9.06
C LEU A 38 -0.09 4.31 -10.21
N ALA A 39 -1.09 5.17 -10.06
CA ALA A 39 -1.23 6.30 -10.97
C ALA A 39 -0.09 7.30 -10.76
N LYS A 40 0.26 8.07 -11.80
CA LYS A 40 1.32 9.09 -11.74
C LYS A 40 1.17 10.04 -10.55
N GLY A 41 -0.06 10.49 -10.27
CA GLY A 41 -0.33 11.38 -9.13
C GLY A 41 -0.14 10.70 -7.78
N GLU A 42 -0.47 9.41 -7.66
CA GLU A 42 -0.25 8.64 -6.42
C GLU A 42 1.24 8.44 -6.16
N LEU A 43 1.99 8.05 -7.19
CA LEU A 43 3.44 7.89 -7.09
C LEU A 43 4.12 9.22 -6.72
N ASN A 44 3.75 10.33 -7.35
CA ASN A 44 4.30 11.65 -7.01
C ASN A 44 4.02 12.03 -5.55
N ASN A 45 2.81 11.75 -5.05
CA ASN A 45 2.46 12.01 -3.66
C ASN A 45 3.27 11.15 -2.69
N ILE A 46 3.49 9.87 -3.00
CA ILE A 46 4.34 8.99 -2.18
C ILE A 46 5.80 9.45 -2.23
N ALA A 47 6.34 9.71 -3.41
CA ALA A 47 7.71 10.15 -3.63
C ALA A 47 8.02 11.52 -3.00
N SER A 48 7.00 12.36 -2.76
CA SER A 48 7.16 13.61 -2.02
C SER A 48 7.50 13.41 -0.54
N LYS A 49 7.30 12.20 0.00
CA LYS A 49 7.47 11.87 1.43
C LYS A 49 8.51 10.80 1.69
N ILE A 50 8.74 9.90 0.73
CA ILE A 50 9.62 8.74 0.85
C ILE A 50 10.51 8.70 -0.38
N GLN A 51 11.80 8.37 -0.22
CA GLN A 51 12.69 8.19 -1.36
C GLN A 51 12.26 6.96 -2.15
N ILE A 52 12.32 7.05 -3.48
CA ILE A 52 11.85 5.97 -4.35
C ILE A 52 12.68 4.70 -4.12
N GLU A 53 13.96 4.86 -3.80
CA GLU A 53 14.90 3.78 -3.53
C GLU A 53 14.47 2.92 -2.33
N ASP A 54 13.76 3.50 -1.36
CA ASP A 54 13.23 2.80 -0.18
C ASP A 54 11.93 2.05 -0.47
N LEU A 55 11.28 2.33 -1.61
CA LEU A 55 10.05 1.67 -2.05
C LEU A 55 10.31 0.41 -2.87
N ILE A 56 11.56 0.20 -3.29
CA ILE A 56 11.97 -0.90 -4.15
C ILE A 56 12.73 -1.92 -3.29
N ASP A 57 12.18 -3.11 -3.18
CA ASP A 57 12.89 -4.25 -2.60
C ASP A 57 14.02 -4.68 -3.55
N LYS A 58 15.26 -4.65 -3.04
CA LYS A 58 16.47 -5.03 -3.77
C LYS A 58 17.00 -6.40 -3.37
N GLU A 59 16.43 -7.01 -2.32
CA GLU A 59 16.98 -8.22 -1.69
C GLU A 59 16.11 -9.46 -1.98
N GLY A 60 14.81 -9.29 -2.21
CA GLY A 60 13.91 -10.33 -2.75
C GLY A 60 13.37 -11.34 -1.75
#